data_AF-A0A7S4F8A0-F1
#
_entry.id   AF-A0A7S4F8A0-F1
#
_cell.length_a   1.000
_cell.length_b   1.000
_cell.length_c   1.000
_cell.angle_alpha   90.00
_cell.angle_beta   90.00
_cell.angle_gamma   90.00
#
_symmetry.space_group_name_H-M   'P 1'
#
loop_
_entity.id
_entity.type
_entity.pdbx_description
1 polymer ?
#
loop_
_entity_poly.entity_id
_entity_poly.type
_entity_poly.pdbx_seq_one_letter_code
_entity_poly.pdbx_strand_id
1 'polypeptide(L)'
;CCPDATRARQTPSTRSRFSSPTTEEPYFNLMRASSIFSFLLLSTPLQPSWGESAAAGESTLGALLPGSFFLNELGYDTSGDDDYIEVAGHAGDSLDGWRVMLYTKGGVPYEEIVLEGTLPDEGSGFGAKSFSKGGKRAEAGDGLALINPEGKVTEFLSYESELTALEGAAAGYTSTGIHLNAGGRETAGTSAGSGGKRAGWSLQLVGTGHVSDHFRWEARPASMGKVNAGQQLKSQVFINEVHFAATATGGDGGDGGDNGDHSDNNEGVEHDFVEVAAPSGTSLSGWRLMLYSSVGVPFSEVLLDGTVPDEGFGYGTLHFEDIGLRESTSGGVALITPTGKVAQFLSCDAQPLSATEGLAAGKVATRICTSDTEAQRAGFSMQLVGTCAEETAPRWEAKPASRGVVNPGQQLDCTESEDDAAGGAAPAADDNDDGGDRHDSARGLKDEM
;
A
#
# COMPACT_ATOMS: atom_id res chain seq x y z
N CYS A 1 73.58 -35.31 7.27
CA CYS A 1 73.87 -35.64 5.86
C CYS A 1 73.46 -34.47 4.96
N CYS A 2 74.44 -33.68 4.52
CA CYS A 2 74.42 -32.88 3.28
C CYS A 2 75.26 -33.65 2.23
N PRO A 3 75.28 -33.33 0.90
CA PRO A 3 75.06 -32.03 0.22
C PRO A 3 73.98 -32.12 -0.90
N ASP A 4 73.40 -31.06 -1.50
CA ASP A 4 73.84 -29.80 -2.13
C ASP A 4 74.08 -29.87 -3.67
N ALA A 5 73.56 -28.83 -4.35
CA ALA A 5 73.89 -28.25 -5.66
C ALA A 5 73.63 -29.00 -6.99
N THR A 6 72.88 -28.35 -7.92
CA THR A 6 73.49 -27.61 -9.06
C THR A 6 72.48 -26.81 -9.90
N ARG A 7 73.06 -25.89 -10.68
CA ARG A 7 72.57 -24.57 -11.14
C ARG A 7 72.60 -24.50 -12.68
N ALA A 8 71.71 -23.68 -13.26
CA ALA A 8 71.82 -22.90 -14.52
C ALA A 8 71.88 -23.60 -15.90
N ARG A 9 71.03 -23.17 -16.85
CA ARG A 9 71.38 -22.19 -17.91
C ARG A 9 70.19 -21.78 -18.80
N GLN A 10 70.33 -20.59 -19.37
CA GLN A 10 69.38 -19.77 -20.13
C GLN A 10 69.54 -19.87 -21.67
N THR A 11 68.42 -19.63 -22.38
CA THR A 11 68.23 -18.88 -23.67
C THR A 11 68.72 -19.49 -25.01
N PRO A 12 68.32 -18.95 -26.20
CA PRO A 12 67.00 -18.43 -26.67
C PRO A 12 66.66 -18.82 -28.14
N SER A 13 65.44 -18.55 -28.65
CA SER A 13 65.27 -18.19 -30.08
C SER A 13 63.98 -17.40 -30.41
N THR A 14 64.18 -16.10 -30.67
CA THR A 14 63.73 -15.31 -31.85
C THR A 14 62.24 -15.25 -32.24
N ARG A 15 61.49 -14.12 -32.17
CA ARG A 15 61.63 -12.74 -32.70
C ARG A 15 61.06 -12.55 -34.12
N SER A 16 59.96 -11.80 -34.22
CA SER A 16 59.65 -10.74 -35.23
C SER A 16 58.29 -10.13 -34.84
N ARG A 17 58.08 -8.88 -34.34
CA ARG A 17 58.36 -7.53 -34.88
C ARG A 17 57.85 -7.40 -36.34
N PHE A 18 57.12 -6.38 -36.79
CA PHE A 18 56.97 -4.97 -36.41
C PHE A 18 55.77 -4.42 -37.24
N SER A 19 54.88 -3.61 -36.66
CA SER A 19 54.76 -2.13 -36.83
C SER A 19 53.70 -1.65 -37.83
N SER A 20 52.77 -0.84 -37.32
CA SER A 20 51.93 0.14 -38.01
C SER A 20 52.78 1.22 -38.73
N PRO A 21 52.23 2.03 -39.65
CA PRO A 21 51.57 3.28 -39.22
C PRO A 21 50.42 3.80 -40.13
N THR A 22 49.65 4.77 -39.58
CA THR A 22 48.94 5.96 -40.16
C THR A 22 48.69 6.05 -41.69
N THR A 23 47.59 6.59 -42.23
CA THR A 23 47.13 8.00 -42.20
C THR A 23 45.86 8.17 -43.08
N GLU A 24 44.92 9.05 -42.68
CA GLU A 24 43.95 9.90 -43.43
C GLU A 24 43.10 9.45 -44.67
N GLU A 25 41.85 9.99 -44.67
CA GLU A 25 40.78 10.10 -45.71
C GLU A 25 41.21 10.81 -47.04
N PRO A 26 40.41 11.08 -48.14
CA PRO A 26 38.92 11.21 -48.28
C PRO A 26 38.25 10.91 -49.68
N TYR A 27 36.94 11.23 -49.77
CA TYR A 27 36.08 11.58 -50.95
C TYR A 27 35.39 10.52 -51.88
N PHE A 28 34.04 10.60 -51.88
CA PHE A 28 33.03 10.63 -52.98
C PHE A 28 32.86 9.51 -54.05
N ASN A 29 31.61 9.03 -54.15
CA ASN A 29 30.80 8.85 -55.39
C ASN A 29 29.37 8.42 -54.99
N LEU A 30 28.34 9.28 -55.02
CA LEU A 30 27.49 9.68 -56.15
C LEU A 30 26.91 8.51 -56.99
N MET A 31 25.65 8.14 -56.74
CA MET A 31 24.71 7.74 -57.78
C MET A 31 23.34 8.40 -57.56
N ARG A 32 22.87 9.05 -58.62
CA ARG A 32 21.56 9.70 -58.77
C ARG A 32 20.49 8.66 -59.10
N ALA A 33 19.27 8.90 -58.63
CA ALA A 33 18.07 8.71 -59.45
C ALA A 33 17.00 9.71 -59.00
N SER A 34 16.65 10.63 -59.91
CA SER A 34 15.49 11.52 -59.82
C SER A 34 14.21 10.77 -60.18
N SER A 35 13.11 11.10 -59.52
CA SER A 35 11.84 11.27 -60.21
C SER A 35 10.96 12.28 -59.46
N ILE A 36 10.45 13.25 -60.21
CA ILE A 36 9.64 14.39 -59.76
C ILE A 36 8.17 14.03 -59.97
N PHE A 37 7.32 14.29 -58.98
CA PHE A 37 5.89 14.51 -59.18
C PHE A 37 5.45 15.67 -58.30
N SER A 38 5.12 16.81 -58.92
CA SER A 38 4.46 17.94 -58.25
C SER A 38 2.95 17.70 -58.25
N PHE A 39 2.31 17.81 -57.09
CA PHE A 39 0.87 18.06 -57.00
C PHE A 39 0.63 19.28 -56.11
N LEU A 40 -0.12 20.22 -56.68
CA LEU A 40 -0.65 21.42 -56.07
C LEU A 40 -1.82 21.03 -55.15
N LEU A 41 -1.81 21.42 -53.89
CA LEU A 41 -2.98 21.30 -53.00
C LEU A 41 -3.27 22.65 -52.35
N LEU A 42 -4.36 23.28 -52.79
CA LEU A 42 -5.14 24.18 -51.95
C LEU A 42 -6.11 23.29 -51.14
N SER A 43 -6.08 23.39 -49.81
CA SER A 43 -7.21 22.97 -48.96
C SER A 43 -7.23 23.76 -47.65
N THR A 44 -8.44 24.17 -47.28
CA THR A 44 -8.89 25.05 -46.20
C THR A 44 -8.51 24.59 -44.77
N PRO A 45 -8.54 25.49 -43.76
CA PRO A 45 -8.33 25.10 -42.37
C PRO A 45 -9.48 24.21 -41.88
N LEU A 46 -9.15 22.99 -41.46
CA LEU A 46 -10.06 22.10 -40.73
C LEU A 46 -10.08 22.53 -39.25
N GLN A 47 -11.23 23.00 -38.79
CA GLN A 47 -11.56 23.14 -37.37
C GLN A 47 -11.69 21.73 -36.77
N PRO A 48 -11.25 21.47 -35.52
CA PRO A 48 -11.54 20.21 -34.86
C PRO A 48 -13.03 20.16 -34.51
N SER A 49 -13.75 19.24 -35.16
CA SER A 49 -15.13 18.87 -34.83
C SER A 49 -15.15 18.15 -33.49
N TRP A 50 -15.94 18.69 -32.57
CA TRP A 50 -16.31 18.05 -31.32
C TRP A 50 -17.29 16.91 -31.64
N GLY A 51 -16.97 15.70 -31.21
CA GLY A 51 -17.89 14.58 -31.32
C GLY A 51 -17.18 13.23 -31.37
N GLU A 52 -16.70 12.77 -30.23
CA GLU A 52 -16.78 11.34 -29.89
C GLU A 52 -16.85 11.28 -28.36
N SER A 53 -17.96 10.74 -27.85
CA SER A 53 -18.19 10.49 -26.43
C SER A 53 -17.13 9.51 -25.94
N ALA A 54 -16.19 9.96 -25.11
CA ALA A 54 -15.39 9.05 -24.32
C ALA A 54 -16.36 8.36 -23.35
N ALA A 55 -16.70 7.11 -23.64
CA ALA A 55 -17.29 6.23 -22.65
C ALA A 55 -16.38 6.27 -21.42
N ALA A 56 -16.98 6.45 -20.24
CA ALA A 56 -16.30 6.31 -18.97
C ALA A 56 -15.67 4.92 -18.94
N GLY A 57 -14.36 4.86 -19.19
CA GLY A 57 -13.56 3.70 -18.87
C GLY A 57 -13.46 3.68 -17.36
N GLU A 58 -14.08 2.66 -16.75
CA GLU A 58 -13.87 2.32 -15.36
C GLU A 58 -12.37 2.25 -15.10
N SER A 59 -11.86 3.26 -14.42
CA SER A 59 -10.52 3.25 -13.86
C SER A 59 -10.59 2.28 -12.69
N THR A 60 -10.16 1.04 -12.89
CA THR A 60 -9.80 0.18 -11.77
C THR A 60 -8.76 0.94 -10.95
N LEU A 61 -9.18 1.45 -9.79
CA LEU A 61 -8.33 2.14 -8.81
C LEU A 61 -7.45 1.09 -8.13
N GLY A 62 -6.53 0.49 -8.91
CA GLY A 62 -5.54 -0.46 -8.45
C GLY A 62 -4.22 0.25 -8.17
N ALA A 63 -3.66 -0.03 -6.99
CA ALA A 63 -2.34 0.36 -6.51
C ALA A 63 -2.06 1.87 -6.43
N LEU A 64 -1.75 2.32 -5.22
CA LEU A 64 -1.20 3.66 -5.04
C LEU A 64 0.28 3.62 -5.46
N LEU A 65 0.59 4.09 -6.67
CA LEU A 65 1.96 4.19 -7.17
C LEU A 65 2.78 5.18 -6.30
N PRO A 66 4.13 5.08 -6.28
CA PRO A 66 4.97 6.13 -5.71
C PRO A 66 4.52 7.51 -6.16
N GLY A 67 4.38 8.43 -5.21
CA GLY A 67 3.88 9.77 -5.46
C GLY A 67 2.36 9.87 -5.58
N SER A 68 1.55 8.93 -5.05
CA SER A 68 0.14 9.24 -4.87
C SER A 68 -0.17 9.75 -3.45
N PHE A 69 -0.84 10.89 -3.44
CA PHE A 69 -1.21 11.62 -2.25
C PHE A 69 -2.73 11.66 -2.14
N PHE A 70 -3.23 11.89 -0.95
CA PHE A 70 -4.65 12.14 -0.69
C PHE A 70 -4.82 13.30 0.27
N LEU A 71 -5.98 13.94 0.21
CA LEU A 71 -6.39 15.01 1.11
C LEU A 71 -6.61 14.44 2.51
N ASN A 72 -5.90 14.98 3.49
CA ASN A 72 -5.78 14.37 4.82
C ASN A 72 -6.49 15.17 5.91
N GLU A 73 -6.32 16.48 5.91
CA GLU A 73 -6.88 17.39 6.90
C GLU A 73 -7.22 18.72 6.25
N LEU A 74 -8.40 19.27 6.57
CA LEU A 74 -8.91 20.51 6.00
C LEU A 74 -9.23 21.48 7.14
N GLY A 75 -8.54 22.62 7.15
CA GLY A 75 -8.89 23.75 8.00
C GLY A 75 -10.21 24.35 7.52
N TYR A 76 -11.30 24.07 8.24
CA TYR A 76 -12.65 24.55 7.93
C TYR A 76 -13.10 25.55 8.99
N ASP A 77 -13.06 26.84 8.62
CA ASP A 77 -13.54 27.96 9.44
C ASP A 77 -12.95 27.99 10.86
N THR A 78 -11.63 27.84 10.94
CA THR A 78 -10.88 28.10 12.17
C THR A 78 -11.05 29.57 12.54
N SER A 79 -11.64 29.86 13.70
CA SER A 79 -11.72 31.24 14.17
C SER A 79 -10.32 31.74 14.54
N GLY A 80 -9.76 32.64 13.72
CA GLY A 80 -8.49 33.32 14.00
C GLY A 80 -7.28 32.84 13.20
N ASP A 81 -7.34 31.64 12.59
CA ASP A 81 -6.30 31.10 11.71
C ASP A 81 -6.80 31.05 10.25
N ASP A 82 -5.87 31.15 9.29
CA ASP A 82 -6.17 30.98 7.86
C ASP A 82 -6.54 29.52 7.57
N ASP A 83 -7.51 29.31 6.67
CA ASP A 83 -7.85 27.97 6.19
C ASP A 83 -6.59 27.31 5.59
N TYR A 84 -6.53 25.98 5.65
CA TYR A 84 -5.41 25.23 5.09
C TYR A 84 -5.90 23.91 4.52
N ILE A 85 -5.07 23.34 3.65
CA ILE A 85 -5.24 22.00 3.11
C ILE A 85 -4.00 21.20 3.46
N GLU A 86 -4.19 19.99 3.94
CA GLU A 86 -3.13 19.05 4.20
C GLU A 86 -3.29 17.83 3.31
N VAL A 87 -2.16 17.33 2.82
CA VAL A 87 -2.08 16.07 2.08
C VAL A 87 -1.21 15.08 2.85
N ALA A 88 -1.51 13.80 2.71
CA ALA A 88 -0.72 12.70 3.22
C ALA A 88 -0.35 11.71 2.11
N GLY A 89 0.68 10.92 2.37
CA GLY A 89 1.27 9.97 1.43
C GLY A 89 2.58 9.40 1.98
N HIS A 90 3.36 8.76 1.11
CA HIS A 90 4.62 8.15 1.54
C HIS A 90 5.66 9.19 1.93
N ALA A 91 6.37 8.90 3.01
CA ALA A 91 7.45 9.75 3.50
C ALA A 91 8.60 9.80 2.49
N GLY A 92 9.05 11.02 2.18
CA GLY A 92 10.10 11.28 1.19
C GLY A 92 9.61 11.46 -0.24
N ASP A 93 8.33 11.17 -0.55
CA ASP A 93 7.77 11.47 -1.86
C ASP A 93 7.73 12.98 -2.10
N SER A 94 8.03 13.38 -3.33
CA SER A 94 8.02 14.78 -3.76
C SER A 94 6.63 15.18 -4.25
N LEU A 95 6.17 16.34 -3.79
CA LEU A 95 4.93 16.98 -4.21
C LEU A 95 5.10 17.85 -5.46
N ASP A 96 6.29 17.91 -6.05
CA ASP A 96 6.56 18.74 -7.23
C ASP A 96 5.58 18.44 -8.38
N GLY A 97 4.89 19.48 -8.85
CA GLY A 97 3.89 19.38 -9.93
C GLY A 97 2.49 18.98 -9.47
N TRP A 98 2.31 18.57 -8.21
CA TRP A 98 0.99 18.39 -7.62
C TRP A 98 0.34 19.74 -7.30
N ARG A 99 -1.00 19.77 -7.35
CA ARG A 99 -1.77 20.96 -7.03
C ARG A 99 -3.15 20.62 -6.50
N VAL A 100 -3.71 21.55 -5.74
CA VAL A 100 -5.12 21.52 -5.32
C VAL A 100 -5.86 22.67 -5.99
N MET A 101 -6.92 22.36 -6.75
CA MET A 101 -7.80 23.36 -7.34
C MET A 101 -9.06 23.49 -6.50
N LEU A 102 -9.40 24.71 -6.09
CA LEU A 102 -10.58 25.02 -5.29
C LEU A 102 -11.73 25.48 -6.17
N TYR A 103 -12.92 24.97 -5.88
CA TYR A 103 -14.15 25.23 -6.64
C TYR A 103 -15.19 25.89 -5.76
N THR A 104 -15.91 26.85 -6.33
CA THR A 104 -17.11 27.40 -5.70
C THR A 104 -18.21 26.35 -5.69
N LYS A 105 -19.20 26.50 -4.82
CA LYS A 105 -20.46 25.71 -4.88
C LYS A 105 -21.21 25.74 -6.22
N GLY A 106 -20.84 26.65 -7.12
CA GLY A 106 -21.36 26.70 -8.50
C GLY A 106 -20.54 25.89 -9.50
N GLY A 107 -19.49 25.19 -9.07
CA GLY A 107 -18.65 24.33 -9.91
C GLY A 107 -17.57 25.07 -10.69
N VAL A 108 -17.33 26.36 -10.40
CA VAL A 108 -16.31 27.17 -11.07
C VAL A 108 -15.04 27.24 -10.20
N PRO A 109 -13.84 26.99 -10.76
CA PRO A 109 -12.58 27.10 -10.03
C PRO A 109 -12.29 28.56 -9.65
N TYR A 110 -11.73 28.80 -8.47
CA TYR A 110 -11.40 30.15 -8.00
C TYR A 110 -9.96 30.32 -7.50
N GLU A 111 -9.28 29.24 -7.13
CA GLU A 111 -7.91 29.30 -6.62
C GLU A 111 -7.18 27.98 -6.86
N GLU A 112 -5.91 28.07 -7.24
CA GLU A 112 -5.02 26.91 -7.38
C GLU A 112 -3.88 27.05 -6.35
N ILE A 113 -3.67 25.99 -5.58
CA ILE A 113 -2.58 25.88 -4.62
C ILE A 113 -1.58 24.88 -5.18
N VAL A 114 -0.39 25.36 -5.51
CA VAL A 114 0.73 24.50 -5.92
C VAL A 114 1.29 23.82 -4.68
N LEU A 115 1.43 22.49 -4.74
CA LEU A 115 2.06 21.71 -3.69
C LEU A 115 3.56 21.60 -4.00
N GLU A 116 4.39 21.69 -2.98
CA GLU A 116 5.85 21.67 -3.14
C GLU A 116 6.53 20.95 -1.97
N GLY A 117 7.75 20.46 -2.21
CA GLY A 117 8.61 19.81 -1.24
C GLY A 117 8.24 18.36 -0.96
N THR A 118 8.81 17.78 0.09
CA THR A 118 8.65 16.35 0.40
C THR A 118 7.86 16.11 1.68
N LEU A 119 7.18 14.97 1.77
CA LEU A 119 6.52 14.56 3.01
C LEU A 119 7.54 14.11 4.07
N PRO A 120 7.40 14.55 5.34
CA PRO A 120 8.21 14.02 6.43
C PRO A 120 7.87 12.54 6.72
N ASP A 121 8.76 11.86 7.45
CA ASP A 121 8.47 10.54 8.02
C ASP A 121 7.96 10.72 9.45
N GLU A 122 6.66 10.55 9.61
CA GLU A 122 5.95 10.69 10.88
C GLU A 122 5.55 9.33 11.48
N GLY A 123 5.87 8.25 10.79
CA GLY A 123 5.61 6.87 11.21
C GLY A 123 5.20 5.98 10.05
N SER A 124 5.52 4.67 10.15
CA SER A 124 5.15 3.63 9.17
C SER A 124 5.57 3.91 7.72
N GLY A 125 6.50 4.84 7.47
CA GLY A 125 6.88 5.26 6.12
C GLY A 125 5.91 6.26 5.47
N PHE A 126 5.10 6.96 6.25
CA PHE A 126 4.18 8.01 5.80
C PHE A 126 4.40 9.31 6.57
N GLY A 127 3.84 10.40 6.04
CA GLY A 127 3.65 11.63 6.77
C GLY A 127 2.63 12.53 6.09
N ALA A 128 2.42 13.69 6.70
CA ALA A 128 1.51 14.70 6.18
C ALA A 128 2.22 16.05 6.01
N LYS A 129 1.70 16.89 5.11
CA LYS A 129 2.19 18.25 4.91
C LYS A 129 1.05 19.20 4.60
N SER A 130 1.00 20.29 5.36
CA SER A 130 -0.03 21.32 5.28
C SER A 130 0.42 22.50 4.42
N PHE A 131 -0.56 23.09 3.75
CA PHE A 131 -0.44 24.21 2.83
C PHE A 131 -1.47 25.25 3.19
N SER A 132 -1.01 26.48 3.44
CA SER A 132 -1.91 27.61 3.68
C SER A 132 -2.75 27.88 2.44
N LYS A 133 -4.05 28.07 2.65
CA LYS A 133 -4.96 28.56 1.62
C LYS A 133 -5.01 30.09 1.71
N GLY A 134 -4.75 30.77 0.59
CA GLY A 134 -4.92 32.20 0.54
C GLY A 134 -6.41 32.58 0.43
N GLY A 135 -6.77 33.81 0.76
CA GLY A 135 -8.02 34.39 0.27
C GLY A 135 -9.32 33.90 0.92
N LYS A 136 -10.22 33.30 0.12
CA LYS A 136 -11.65 33.10 0.46
C LYS A 136 -11.81 31.94 1.46
N ARG A 137 -12.51 32.16 2.57
CA ARG A 137 -12.91 31.07 3.48
C ARG A 137 -13.73 30.01 2.74
N ALA A 138 -13.50 28.74 3.06
CA ALA A 138 -14.32 27.64 2.59
C ALA A 138 -15.77 27.81 3.07
N GLU A 139 -16.72 27.54 2.19
CA GLU A 139 -18.15 27.54 2.49
C GLU A 139 -18.75 26.17 2.21
N ALA A 140 -19.88 25.86 2.85
CA ALA A 140 -20.65 24.66 2.52
C ALA A 140 -20.96 24.60 1.00
N GLY A 141 -20.70 23.45 0.41
CA GLY A 141 -20.82 23.17 -1.02
C GLY A 141 -19.60 23.58 -1.86
N ASP A 142 -18.62 24.31 -1.32
CA ASP A 142 -17.36 24.53 -2.04
C ASP A 142 -16.63 23.18 -2.21
N GLY A 143 -15.88 23.06 -3.30
CA GLY A 143 -15.14 21.85 -3.66
C GLY A 143 -13.63 22.04 -3.69
N LEU A 144 -12.90 20.92 -3.69
CA LEU A 144 -11.45 20.87 -3.74
C LEU A 144 -11.00 19.60 -4.44
N ALA A 145 -10.25 19.76 -5.52
CA ALA A 145 -9.73 18.67 -6.34
C ALA A 145 -8.21 18.58 -6.19
N LEU A 146 -7.72 17.41 -5.80
CA LEU A 146 -6.30 17.07 -5.84
C LEU A 146 -5.94 16.60 -7.25
N ILE A 147 -4.89 17.17 -7.81
CA ILE A 147 -4.51 16.96 -9.21
C ILE A 147 -3.02 16.64 -9.29
N ASN A 148 -2.71 15.56 -10.00
CA ASN A 148 -1.34 15.08 -10.17
C ASN A 148 -0.55 15.88 -11.24
N PRO A 149 0.76 15.63 -11.40
CA PRO A 149 1.61 16.32 -12.37
C PRO A 149 1.19 16.13 -13.84
N GLU A 150 0.52 15.02 -14.17
CA GLU A 150 -0.04 14.77 -15.51
C GLU A 150 -1.34 15.55 -15.77
N GLY A 151 -1.89 16.21 -14.74
CA GLY A 151 -3.12 16.99 -14.83
C GLY A 151 -4.39 16.18 -14.59
N LYS A 152 -4.29 14.94 -14.12
CA LYS A 152 -5.42 14.08 -13.78
C LYS A 152 -5.89 14.36 -12.34
N VAL A 153 -7.21 14.50 -12.17
CA VAL A 153 -7.85 14.57 -10.84
C VAL A 153 -7.74 13.21 -10.17
N THR A 154 -7.12 13.15 -9.00
CA THR A 154 -6.95 11.93 -8.20
C THR A 154 -7.94 11.85 -7.04
N GLU A 155 -8.44 12.99 -6.58
CA GLU A 155 -9.46 13.08 -5.55
C GLU A 155 -10.27 14.36 -5.77
N PHE A 156 -11.59 14.30 -5.61
CA PHE A 156 -12.44 15.48 -5.66
C PHE A 156 -13.46 15.43 -4.53
N LEU A 157 -13.32 16.34 -3.57
CA LEU A 157 -14.18 16.43 -2.40
C LEU A 157 -14.95 17.74 -2.38
N SER A 158 -16.04 17.76 -1.62
CA SER A 158 -16.84 18.95 -1.35
C SER A 158 -17.30 19.00 0.09
N TYR A 159 -17.47 20.20 0.63
CA TYR A 159 -17.94 20.38 2.00
C TYR A 159 -19.46 20.14 2.06
N GLU A 160 -19.92 19.24 2.92
CA GLU A 160 -21.34 19.00 3.30
C GLU A 160 -22.28 18.45 2.21
N SER A 161 -21.97 18.64 0.92
CA SER A 161 -22.80 18.21 -0.21
C SER A 161 -21.96 17.97 -1.45
N GLU A 162 -22.34 17.01 -2.27
CA GLU A 162 -21.73 16.78 -3.59
C GLU A 162 -21.77 18.03 -4.49
N LEU A 163 -20.75 18.16 -5.32
CA LEU A 163 -20.57 19.23 -6.30
C LEU A 163 -20.10 18.63 -7.62
N THR A 164 -20.78 18.96 -8.72
CA THR A 164 -20.27 18.74 -10.07
C THR A 164 -19.52 19.99 -10.55
N ALA A 165 -18.25 19.82 -10.93
CA ALA A 165 -17.47 20.92 -11.48
C ALA A 165 -17.88 21.22 -12.93
N LEU A 166 -18.04 22.49 -13.26
CA LEU A 166 -18.45 22.97 -14.59
C LEU A 166 -17.25 23.34 -15.46
N GLU A 167 -16.15 23.73 -14.83
CA GLU A 167 -14.93 24.22 -15.48
C GLU A 167 -13.69 23.64 -14.78
N GLY A 168 -12.49 24.00 -15.26
CA GLY A 168 -11.23 23.59 -14.64
C GLY A 168 -10.87 22.12 -14.88
N ALA A 169 -9.86 21.64 -14.15
CA ALA A 169 -9.34 20.28 -14.30
C ALA A 169 -10.35 19.20 -13.90
N ALA A 170 -11.31 19.53 -13.04
CA ALA A 170 -12.38 18.63 -12.61
C ALA A 170 -13.67 18.82 -13.42
N ALA A 171 -13.67 19.55 -14.54
CA ALA A 171 -14.87 19.76 -15.34
C ALA A 171 -15.55 18.42 -15.71
N GLY A 172 -16.83 18.29 -15.36
CA GLY A 172 -17.63 17.08 -15.58
C GLY A 172 -17.48 15.99 -14.51
N TYR A 173 -16.56 16.12 -13.56
CA TYR A 173 -16.45 15.23 -12.41
C TYR A 173 -17.44 15.67 -11.31
N THR A 174 -17.99 14.70 -10.59
CA THR A 174 -18.75 14.92 -9.35
C THR A 174 -17.85 14.58 -8.16
N SER A 175 -17.86 15.44 -7.16
CA SER A 175 -17.11 15.26 -5.92
C SER A 175 -17.86 14.39 -4.92
N THR A 176 -17.10 13.78 -4.01
CA THR A 176 -17.63 13.13 -2.81
C THR A 176 -17.85 14.17 -1.70
N GLY A 177 -19.07 14.22 -1.17
CA GLY A 177 -19.41 15.12 -0.06
C GLY A 177 -18.79 14.66 1.27
N ILE A 178 -18.11 15.56 1.97
CA ILE A 178 -17.66 15.32 3.35
C ILE A 178 -18.84 15.60 4.28
N HIS A 179 -19.43 14.52 4.79
CA HIS A 179 -20.55 14.57 5.73
C HIS A 179 -20.07 14.29 7.16
N LEU A 180 -20.32 15.22 8.08
CA LEU A 180 -20.13 14.96 9.51
C LEU A 180 -21.32 14.14 10.01
N ASN A 181 -21.16 12.82 10.07
CA ASN A 181 -22.19 11.93 10.60
C ASN A 181 -22.44 12.22 12.08
N ALA A 182 -23.71 12.43 12.45
CA ALA A 182 -24.18 12.60 13.83
C ALA A 182 -24.08 11.31 14.71
N GLY A 183 -23.32 10.30 14.27
CA GLY A 183 -23.21 8.98 14.91
C GLY A 183 -22.07 8.85 15.92
N GLY A 184 -21.13 9.81 15.97
CA GLY A 184 -20.15 9.88 17.05
C GLY A 184 -20.85 10.32 18.33
N ARG A 185 -20.92 9.44 19.34
CA ARG A 185 -21.53 9.68 20.65
C ARG A 185 -21.33 11.13 21.10
N GLU A 186 -22.40 11.90 20.98
CA GLU A 186 -22.61 13.22 21.53
C GLU A 186 -22.32 13.19 23.04
N THR A 187 -21.08 13.42 23.44
CA THR A 187 -20.78 13.77 24.83
C THR A 187 -21.31 15.18 25.03
N ALA A 188 -22.52 15.26 25.57
CA ALA A 188 -23.25 16.47 25.98
C ALA A 188 -22.39 17.74 25.96
N GLY A 189 -22.42 18.45 24.82
CA GLY A 189 -21.61 19.63 24.53
C GLY A 189 -21.30 19.85 23.04
N THR A 190 -21.55 18.85 22.18
CA THR A 190 -21.15 18.83 20.77
C THR A 190 -22.33 18.88 19.79
N SER A 191 -23.27 19.80 19.94
CA SER A 191 -24.36 19.93 18.95
C SER A 191 -23.81 20.17 17.53
N ALA A 192 -23.72 19.11 16.72
CA ALA A 192 -23.45 19.18 15.28
C ALA A 192 -24.77 19.14 14.51
N GLY A 193 -25.63 20.13 14.78
CA GLY A 193 -26.64 20.57 13.83
C GLY A 193 -26.13 21.86 13.22
N SER A 194 -25.84 21.86 11.91
CA SER A 194 -25.45 23.03 11.09
C SER A 194 -24.81 24.18 11.89
N GLY A 195 -23.49 24.10 12.17
CA GLY A 195 -22.76 25.22 12.77
C GLY A 195 -21.92 24.97 14.02
N GLY A 196 -21.47 23.74 14.28
CA GLY A 196 -20.47 23.44 15.33
C GLY A 196 -19.05 23.87 14.99
N LYS A 197 -18.89 25.08 14.45
CA LYS A 197 -17.60 25.72 14.16
C LYS A 197 -16.87 25.95 15.47
N ARG A 198 -15.74 25.27 15.67
CA ARG A 198 -14.96 25.38 16.91
C ARG A 198 -13.54 25.80 16.59
N ALA A 199 -13.08 26.86 17.25
CA ALA A 199 -11.71 27.34 17.15
C ALA A 199 -10.69 26.20 17.34
N GLY A 200 -9.72 26.09 16.44
CA GLY A 200 -8.68 25.07 16.50
C GLY A 200 -9.15 23.64 16.17
N TRP A 201 -10.29 23.49 15.49
CA TRP A 201 -10.75 22.21 14.93
C TRP A 201 -10.68 22.22 13.41
N SER A 202 -10.60 21.03 12.83
CA SER A 202 -10.52 20.78 11.39
C SER A 202 -11.29 19.51 11.05
N LEU A 203 -11.52 19.29 9.75
CA LEU A 203 -11.97 18.00 9.23
C LEU A 203 -10.73 17.13 9.01
N GLN A 204 -10.69 15.92 9.57
CA GLN A 204 -9.55 15.01 9.53
C GLN A 204 -9.98 13.62 9.08
N LEU A 205 -9.16 12.96 8.28
CA LEU A 205 -9.26 11.52 8.07
C LEU A 205 -8.81 10.75 9.31
N VAL A 206 -9.63 9.79 9.75
CA VAL A 206 -9.33 8.85 10.84
C VAL A 206 -9.68 7.42 10.46
N GLY A 207 -9.02 6.44 11.09
CA GLY A 207 -9.14 5.03 10.73
C GLY A 207 -7.77 4.37 10.57
N THR A 208 -7.73 3.21 9.93
CA THR A 208 -6.48 2.46 9.65
C THR A 208 -6.43 2.10 8.18
N GLY A 209 -5.34 2.41 7.50
CA GLY A 209 -5.23 2.17 6.06
C GLY A 209 -4.07 2.90 5.41
N HIS A 210 -4.16 3.11 4.11
CA HIS A 210 -3.07 3.68 3.29
C HIS A 210 -3.53 4.47 2.07
N VAL A 211 -4.84 4.54 1.83
CA VAL A 211 -5.51 5.41 0.85
C VAL A 211 -6.69 6.11 1.53
N SER A 212 -7.16 7.23 0.98
CA SER A 212 -8.28 8.03 1.51
C SER A 212 -9.48 7.18 1.92
N ASP A 213 -9.85 6.22 1.08
CA ASP A 213 -11.10 5.45 1.18
C ASP A 213 -11.09 4.46 2.37
N HIS A 214 -9.91 4.17 2.93
CA HIS A 214 -9.79 3.38 4.16
C HIS A 214 -10.08 4.20 5.43
N PHE A 215 -10.27 5.50 5.27
CA PHE A 215 -10.49 6.44 6.35
C PHE A 215 -11.87 7.09 6.21
N ARG A 216 -12.33 7.69 7.30
CA ARG A 216 -13.53 8.51 7.32
C ARG A 216 -13.22 9.90 7.83
N TRP A 217 -13.96 10.88 7.34
CA TRP A 217 -13.86 12.26 7.82
C TRP A 217 -14.54 12.44 9.17
N GLU A 218 -13.84 13.07 10.11
CA GLU A 218 -14.37 13.49 11.41
C GLU A 218 -13.88 14.90 11.76
N ALA A 219 -14.69 15.66 12.50
CA ALA A 219 -14.25 16.93 13.07
C ALA A 219 -13.44 16.69 14.35
N ARG A 220 -12.20 17.17 14.42
CA ARG A 220 -11.28 16.94 15.55
C ARG A 220 -10.39 18.17 15.81
N PRO A 221 -9.73 18.27 16.98
CA PRO A 221 -8.70 19.29 17.20
C PRO A 221 -7.60 19.19 16.16
N ALA A 222 -7.23 20.32 15.54
CA ALA A 222 -6.33 20.37 14.41
C ALA A 222 -4.95 19.72 14.70
N SER A 223 -4.45 18.95 13.74
CA SER A 223 -3.15 18.27 13.79
C SER A 223 -2.14 18.81 12.77
N MET A 224 -2.49 19.88 12.05
CA MET A 224 -1.71 20.57 11.02
C MET A 224 -0.20 20.28 10.99
N GLY A 225 0.24 19.75 9.85
CA GLY A 225 1.60 19.32 9.57
C GLY A 225 1.97 18.00 10.24
N LYS A 226 0.98 17.23 10.72
CA LYS A 226 1.18 15.92 11.32
C LYS A 226 0.10 14.93 10.94
N VAL A 227 0.45 13.65 10.89
CA VAL A 227 -0.53 12.55 10.83
C VAL A 227 -1.65 12.74 11.86
N ASN A 228 -2.89 12.59 11.41
CA ASN A 228 -4.09 12.92 12.18
C ASN A 228 -4.24 12.07 13.44
N ALA A 229 -4.82 12.67 14.49
CA ALA A 229 -5.09 11.95 15.73
C ALA A 229 -6.16 10.85 15.53
N GLY A 230 -5.74 9.59 15.64
CA GLY A 230 -6.61 8.43 15.40
C GLY A 230 -6.53 7.87 13.97
N GLN A 231 -5.60 8.37 13.17
CA GLN A 231 -5.22 7.79 11.89
C GLN A 231 -4.02 6.86 12.07
N GLN A 232 -4.11 5.65 11.54
CA GLN A 232 -3.02 4.67 11.52
C GLN A 232 -2.67 4.34 10.07
N LEU A 233 -1.61 4.99 9.56
CA LEU A 233 -1.10 4.72 8.23
C LEU A 233 -0.30 3.40 8.21
N LYS A 234 -0.56 2.56 7.19
CA LYS A 234 0.06 1.24 7.01
C LYS A 234 0.79 1.19 5.67
N SER A 235 1.93 0.52 5.62
CA SER A 235 2.63 0.27 4.35
C SER A 235 1.82 -0.67 3.45
N GLN A 236 1.74 -0.34 2.16
CA GLN A 236 1.16 -1.21 1.14
C GLN A 236 2.00 -2.47 0.89
N VAL A 237 3.31 -2.36 1.07
CA VAL A 237 4.23 -3.50 1.01
C VAL A 237 4.45 -3.98 2.43
N PHE A 238 4.13 -5.23 2.70
CA PHE A 238 4.24 -5.81 4.03
C PHE A 238 4.55 -7.30 3.97
N ILE A 239 5.18 -7.80 5.02
CA ILE A 239 5.41 -9.23 5.23
C ILE A 239 4.07 -9.90 5.48
N ASN A 240 3.73 -10.81 4.59
CA ASN A 240 2.47 -11.56 4.54
C ASN A 240 2.55 -12.91 5.24
N GLU A 241 3.68 -13.58 5.07
CA GLU A 241 3.91 -14.92 5.59
C GLU A 241 5.38 -15.05 6.03
N VAL A 242 5.62 -15.72 7.15
CA VAL A 242 6.97 -16.01 7.65
C VAL A 242 7.05 -17.48 8.02
N HIS A 243 8.01 -18.17 7.42
CA HIS A 243 8.38 -19.53 7.77
C HIS A 243 9.81 -19.56 8.28
N PHE A 244 10.00 -20.23 9.41
CA PHE A 244 11.32 -20.48 9.98
C PHE A 244 11.69 -21.92 9.67
N ALA A 245 12.82 -22.13 9.01
CA ALA A 245 13.34 -23.47 8.82
C ALA A 245 13.64 -24.08 10.19
N ALA A 246 13.14 -25.30 10.40
CA ALA A 246 13.51 -26.10 11.55
C ALA A 246 15.03 -26.22 11.60
N THR A 247 15.62 -26.01 12.78
CA THR A 247 17.01 -26.46 12.95
C THR A 247 17.01 -27.97 12.74
N ALA A 248 17.82 -28.46 11.79
CA ALA A 248 18.09 -29.88 11.66
C ALA A 248 18.62 -30.38 13.00
N THR A 249 17.71 -30.91 13.84
CA THR A 249 18.12 -31.71 14.97
C THR A 249 18.74 -32.92 14.31
N GLY A 250 20.06 -33.03 14.41
CA GLY A 250 20.77 -34.20 13.89
C GLY A 250 20.05 -35.43 14.44
N GLY A 251 19.31 -36.10 13.56
CA GLY A 251 18.62 -37.33 13.91
C GLY A 251 19.66 -38.25 14.49
N ASP A 252 19.43 -38.65 15.74
CA ASP A 252 20.21 -39.68 16.39
C ASP A 252 20.25 -40.91 15.47
N GLY A 253 21.42 -41.18 14.89
CA GLY A 253 22.07 -42.48 14.94
C GLY A 253 21.23 -43.74 14.67
N GLY A 254 20.19 -43.68 13.85
CA GLY A 254 19.45 -44.83 13.39
C GLY A 254 20.28 -45.63 12.38
N ASP A 255 21.15 -46.51 12.89
CA ASP A 255 21.82 -47.57 12.14
C ASP A 255 20.77 -48.40 11.39
N GLY A 256 20.65 -48.13 10.10
CA GLY A 256 19.75 -48.81 9.18
C GLY A 256 20.31 -48.66 7.79
N GLY A 257 21.25 -49.54 7.44
CA GLY A 257 21.99 -49.49 6.19
C GLY A 257 21.08 -49.39 4.97
N ASP A 258 21.35 -48.37 4.15
CA ASP A 258 21.09 -48.44 2.73
C ASP A 258 22.30 -47.90 1.97
N ASN A 259 22.95 -48.79 1.26
CA ASN A 259 24.06 -48.48 0.35
C ASN A 259 23.44 -48.30 -1.04
N GLY A 260 23.28 -47.05 -1.46
CA GLY A 260 23.17 -46.70 -2.87
C GLY A 260 21.91 -45.95 -3.25
N ASP A 261 21.94 -44.62 -3.12
CA ASP A 261 21.92 -43.69 -4.26
C ASP A 261 22.02 -42.27 -3.67
N HIS A 262 23.20 -41.67 -3.78
CA HIS A 262 23.37 -40.25 -3.48
C HIS A 262 23.11 -39.51 -4.80
N SER A 263 21.85 -39.16 -5.03
CA SER A 263 21.49 -38.08 -5.94
C SER A 263 20.51 -37.10 -5.28
N ASP A 264 21.06 -35.95 -4.87
CA ASP A 264 20.53 -34.58 -4.97
C ASP A 264 19.09 -34.19 -4.57
N ASN A 265 18.32 -35.03 -3.87
CA ASN A 265 16.99 -34.60 -3.41
C ASN A 265 17.03 -34.11 -1.96
N ASN A 266 17.41 -32.85 -1.76
CA ASN A 266 17.17 -32.07 -0.53
C ASN A 266 15.67 -31.78 -0.31
N GLU A 267 14.76 -32.66 -0.76
CA GLU A 267 13.31 -32.51 -0.71
C GLU A 267 12.71 -32.76 0.68
N GLY A 268 13.56 -32.89 1.71
CA GLY A 268 13.16 -33.14 3.10
C GLY A 268 13.60 -32.06 4.10
N VAL A 269 14.26 -30.98 3.65
CA VAL A 269 14.63 -29.86 4.52
C VAL A 269 13.65 -28.73 4.21
N GLU A 270 12.83 -28.34 5.18
CA GLU A 270 11.95 -27.19 4.99
C GLU A 270 12.80 -25.93 4.86
N HIS A 271 12.79 -25.37 3.66
CA HIS A 271 13.39 -24.09 3.35
C HIS A 271 12.62 -22.98 4.07
N ASP A 272 13.37 -22.09 4.72
CA ASP A 272 12.81 -20.88 5.29
C ASP A 272 12.41 -19.92 4.18
N PHE A 273 11.37 -19.13 4.42
CA PHE A 273 10.99 -18.08 3.49
C PHE A 273 10.27 -16.94 4.20
N VAL A 274 10.29 -15.79 3.54
CA VAL A 274 9.39 -14.68 3.83
C VAL A 274 8.62 -14.36 2.57
N GLU A 275 7.32 -14.19 2.72
CA GLU A 275 6.45 -13.70 1.68
C GLU A 275 6.07 -12.25 1.95
N VAL A 276 6.07 -11.45 0.89
CA VAL A 276 5.72 -10.03 0.91
C VAL A 276 4.49 -9.83 0.04
N ALA A 277 3.44 -9.26 0.61
CA ALA A 277 2.26 -8.82 -0.12
C ALA A 277 2.38 -7.35 -0.48
N ALA A 278 1.82 -6.99 -1.64
CA ALA A 278 1.66 -5.61 -2.08
C ALA A 278 0.54 -5.51 -3.14
N PRO A 279 0.15 -4.28 -3.52
CA PRO A 279 -0.65 -4.10 -4.73
C PRO A 279 0.04 -4.70 -5.95
N SER A 280 -0.74 -5.29 -6.84
CA SER A 280 -0.27 -5.85 -8.11
C SER A 280 0.46 -4.79 -8.94
N GLY A 281 1.53 -5.21 -9.61
CA GLY A 281 2.40 -4.32 -10.38
C GLY A 281 3.44 -3.58 -9.53
N THR A 282 3.38 -3.66 -8.20
CA THR A 282 4.41 -3.09 -7.32
C THR A 282 5.75 -3.76 -7.58
N SER A 283 6.79 -2.98 -7.92
CA SER A 283 8.15 -3.49 -7.95
C SER A 283 8.75 -3.48 -6.54
N LEU A 284 9.32 -4.61 -6.13
CA LEU A 284 10.05 -4.71 -4.86
C LEU A 284 11.53 -4.29 -4.99
N SER A 285 11.95 -3.80 -6.16
CA SER A 285 13.32 -3.33 -6.37
C SER A 285 13.72 -2.26 -5.34
N GLY A 286 14.80 -2.54 -4.61
CA GLY A 286 15.33 -1.64 -3.58
C GLY A 286 14.72 -1.84 -2.19
N TRP A 287 13.61 -2.57 -2.06
CA TRP A 287 13.18 -3.09 -0.77
C TRP A 287 14.17 -4.15 -0.28
N ARG A 288 14.23 -4.38 1.03
CA ARG A 288 15.07 -5.42 1.61
C ARG A 288 14.50 -6.01 2.89
N LEU A 289 14.83 -7.26 3.15
CA LEU A 289 14.66 -7.89 4.45
C LEU A 289 15.97 -7.82 5.22
N MET A 290 15.91 -7.30 6.44
CA MET A 290 17.01 -7.35 7.41
C MET A 290 16.70 -8.40 8.46
N LEU A 291 17.55 -9.41 8.58
CA LEU A 291 17.37 -10.48 9.57
C LEU A 291 18.15 -10.17 10.84
N TYR A 292 17.51 -10.37 11.98
CA TYR A 292 18.04 -10.06 13.31
C TYR A 292 18.16 -11.33 14.12
N SER A 293 19.25 -11.44 14.87
CA SER A 293 19.45 -12.50 15.87
C SER A 293 18.49 -12.31 17.05
N SER A 294 18.36 -13.33 17.90
CA SER A 294 17.55 -13.28 19.14
C SER A 294 18.01 -12.23 20.17
N VAL A 295 19.19 -11.64 19.97
CA VAL A 295 19.71 -10.53 20.79
C VAL A 295 19.64 -9.18 20.07
N GLY A 296 18.98 -9.11 18.91
CA GLY A 296 18.71 -7.87 18.20
C GLY A 296 19.84 -7.34 17.32
N VAL A 297 20.87 -8.16 17.06
CA VAL A 297 21.97 -7.80 16.14
C VAL A 297 21.63 -8.27 14.72
N PRO A 298 21.70 -7.41 13.69
CA PRO A 298 21.47 -7.81 12.31
C PRO A 298 22.57 -8.75 11.81
N PHE A 299 22.21 -9.79 11.06
CA PHE A 299 23.18 -10.77 10.55
C PHE A 299 23.06 -11.08 9.06
N SER A 300 21.94 -10.73 8.42
CA SER A 300 21.73 -10.94 6.99
C SER A 300 20.89 -9.81 6.40
N GLU A 301 21.14 -9.50 5.14
CA GLU A 301 20.37 -8.57 4.31
C GLU A 301 20.00 -9.31 3.02
N VAL A 302 18.72 -9.31 2.69
CA VAL A 302 18.20 -9.84 1.43
C VAL A 302 17.60 -8.68 0.66
N LEU A 303 18.20 -8.37 -0.50
CA LEU A 303 17.62 -7.41 -1.43
C LEU A 303 16.42 -8.08 -2.11
N LEU A 304 15.29 -7.37 -2.13
CA LEU A 304 14.11 -7.82 -2.83
C LEU A 304 14.13 -7.29 -4.26
N ASP A 305 13.54 -8.07 -5.15
CA ASP A 305 13.29 -7.72 -6.53
C ASP A 305 11.99 -8.39 -7.02
N GLY A 306 11.70 -8.21 -8.30
CA GLY A 306 10.46 -8.69 -8.90
C GLY A 306 9.32 -7.68 -8.88
N THR A 307 8.25 -8.08 -9.54
CA THR A 307 7.00 -7.33 -9.64
C THR A 307 5.88 -8.21 -9.11
N VAL A 308 5.13 -7.69 -8.14
CA VAL A 308 4.06 -8.43 -7.48
C VAL A 308 2.95 -8.74 -8.50
N PRO A 309 2.54 -10.02 -8.65
CA PRO A 309 1.47 -10.39 -9.58
C PRO A 309 0.10 -9.93 -9.08
N ASP A 310 -0.92 -10.02 -9.94
CA ASP A 310 -2.32 -9.95 -9.50
C ASP A 310 -2.80 -11.37 -9.17
N GLU A 311 -3.02 -11.62 -7.89
CA GLU A 311 -3.62 -12.86 -7.37
C GLU A 311 -5.09 -12.65 -6.98
N GLY A 312 -5.62 -11.43 -7.18
CA GLY A 312 -7.00 -11.06 -6.91
C GLY A 312 -7.12 -9.64 -6.38
N PHE A 313 -8.17 -8.94 -6.82
CA PHE A 313 -8.54 -7.60 -6.35
C PHE A 313 -7.38 -6.59 -6.42
N GLY A 314 -6.46 -6.74 -7.37
CA GLY A 314 -5.35 -5.80 -7.56
C GLY A 314 -4.23 -5.94 -6.51
N TYR A 315 -4.13 -7.07 -5.82
CA TYR A 315 -3.04 -7.42 -4.91
C TYR A 315 -2.44 -8.78 -5.26
N GLY A 316 -1.25 -9.06 -4.74
CA GLY A 316 -0.65 -10.39 -4.80
C GLY A 316 0.56 -10.50 -3.88
N THR A 317 1.33 -11.58 -4.05
CA THR A 317 2.45 -11.91 -3.18
C THR A 317 3.72 -12.25 -3.95
N LEU A 318 4.88 -12.04 -3.31
CA LEU A 318 6.17 -12.56 -3.76
C LEU A 318 6.88 -13.20 -2.56
N HIS A 319 7.34 -14.43 -2.75
CA HIS A 319 8.08 -15.17 -1.73
C HIS A 319 9.58 -15.20 -2.01
N PHE A 320 10.35 -15.19 -0.93
CA PHE A 320 11.81 -15.19 -0.94
C PHE A 320 12.30 -16.34 -0.06
N GLU A 321 12.89 -17.36 -0.68
CA GLU A 321 13.35 -18.59 -0.02
C GLU A 321 14.82 -18.49 0.41
N ASP A 322 15.22 -19.40 1.32
CA ASP A 322 16.60 -19.59 1.75
C ASP A 322 17.29 -18.32 2.27
N ILE A 323 16.51 -17.48 2.93
CA ILE A 323 16.96 -16.17 3.41
C ILE A 323 17.85 -16.24 4.66
N GLY A 324 17.89 -17.41 5.31
CA GLY A 324 18.69 -17.68 6.50
C GLY A 324 17.93 -17.50 7.82
N LEU A 325 16.60 -17.47 7.80
CA LEU A 325 15.77 -17.56 8.99
C LEU A 325 15.86 -18.97 9.59
N ARG A 326 16.13 -19.00 10.89
CA ARG A 326 16.38 -20.21 11.67
C ARG A 326 15.77 -20.03 13.05
N GLU A 327 15.01 -21.02 13.51
CA GLU A 327 14.23 -20.96 14.75
C GLU A 327 15.05 -20.60 16.01
N SER A 328 16.28 -21.10 16.14
CA SER A 328 17.07 -20.93 17.38
C SER A 328 18.07 -19.77 17.35
N THR A 329 18.36 -19.23 16.16
CA THR A 329 19.38 -18.18 15.98
C THR A 329 18.82 -16.89 15.43
N SER A 330 17.63 -16.91 14.82
CA SER A 330 16.94 -15.72 14.34
C SER A 330 15.94 -15.28 15.39
N GLY A 331 15.97 -14.00 15.74
CA GLY A 331 14.97 -13.37 16.58
C GLY A 331 13.87 -12.70 15.78
N GLY A 332 14.16 -12.23 14.56
CA GLY A 332 13.16 -11.49 13.80
C GLY A 332 13.61 -11.04 12.42
N VAL A 333 12.66 -10.47 11.68
CA VAL A 333 12.82 -9.97 10.32
C VAL A 333 12.23 -8.57 10.23
N ALA A 334 12.99 -7.63 9.68
CA ALA A 334 12.50 -6.29 9.37
C ALA A 334 12.38 -6.10 7.85
N LEU A 335 11.22 -5.67 7.39
CA LEU A 335 11.04 -5.16 6.04
C LEU A 335 11.46 -3.69 6.01
N ILE A 336 12.37 -3.37 5.10
CA ILE A 336 12.94 -2.03 4.97
C ILE A 336 12.61 -1.46 3.59
N THR A 337 12.15 -0.21 3.59
CA THR A 337 11.85 0.56 2.38
C THR A 337 13.11 0.83 1.54
N PRO A 338 12.98 1.20 0.26
CA PRO A 338 14.11 1.64 -0.57
C PRO A 338 14.88 2.83 0.01
N THR A 339 14.21 3.67 0.79
CA THR A 339 14.82 4.81 1.50
C THR A 339 15.52 4.43 2.81
N GLY A 340 15.52 3.14 3.19
CA GLY A 340 16.19 2.63 4.38
C GLY A 340 15.39 2.75 5.68
N LYS A 341 14.06 2.88 5.59
CA LYS A 341 13.16 2.98 6.75
C LYS A 341 12.53 1.64 7.08
N VAL A 342 12.23 1.39 8.35
CA VAL A 342 11.55 0.16 8.79
C VAL A 342 10.05 0.27 8.48
N ALA A 343 9.56 -0.53 7.53
CA ALA A 343 8.13 -0.67 7.25
C ALA A 343 7.47 -1.62 8.25
N GLN A 344 8.11 -2.74 8.55
CA GLN A 344 7.70 -3.68 9.58
C GLN A 344 8.92 -4.28 10.26
N PHE A 345 8.75 -4.65 11.53
CA PHE A 345 9.72 -5.47 12.25
C PHE A 345 8.95 -6.52 13.04
N LEU A 346 9.15 -7.79 12.69
CA LEU A 346 8.38 -8.92 13.20
C LEU A 346 9.30 -9.91 13.91
N SER A 347 8.77 -10.58 14.93
CA SER A 347 9.50 -11.58 15.72
C SER A 347 8.56 -12.68 16.19
N CYS A 348 9.10 -13.89 16.29
CA CYS A 348 8.45 -15.02 16.94
C CYS A 348 8.98 -15.28 18.35
N ASP A 349 9.94 -14.49 18.83
CA ASP A 349 10.59 -14.72 20.12
C ASP A 349 9.62 -14.58 21.28
N ALA A 350 9.84 -15.44 22.29
CA ALA A 350 9.14 -15.43 23.56
C ALA A 350 9.23 -14.08 24.29
N GLN A 351 10.31 -13.33 24.08
CA GLN A 351 10.53 -12.00 24.66
C GLN A 351 10.49 -10.92 23.56
N PRO A 352 10.11 -9.67 23.90
CA PRO A 352 10.17 -8.57 22.94
C PRO A 352 11.59 -8.41 22.39
N LEU A 353 11.76 -8.62 21.09
CA LEU A 353 13.03 -8.39 20.42
C LEU A 353 13.22 -6.89 20.16
N SER A 354 14.28 -6.31 20.70
CA SER A 354 14.71 -4.94 20.37
C SER A 354 15.94 -4.98 19.50
N ALA A 355 15.91 -4.34 18.33
CA ALA A 355 17.10 -4.23 17.49
C ALA A 355 18.12 -3.29 18.16
N THR A 356 19.34 -3.79 18.35
CA THR A 356 20.43 -3.06 19.01
C THR A 356 21.27 -2.27 18.01
N GLU A 357 21.31 -2.72 16.75
CA GLU A 357 22.07 -2.12 15.65
C GLU A 357 21.29 -2.23 14.33
N GLY A 358 21.87 -1.73 13.23
CA GLY A 358 21.28 -1.81 11.89
C GLY A 358 20.15 -0.81 11.63
N LEU A 359 19.44 -1.02 10.51
CA LEU A 359 18.40 -0.09 10.04
C LEU A 359 17.15 -0.07 10.95
N ALA A 360 16.97 -1.09 11.79
CA ALA A 360 15.92 -1.13 12.79
C ALA A 360 16.39 -0.73 14.20
N ALA A 361 17.63 -0.24 14.38
CA ALA A 361 18.17 0.09 15.70
C ALA A 361 17.19 0.93 16.55
N GLY A 362 16.95 0.48 17.78
CA GLY A 362 16.03 1.11 18.72
C GLY A 362 14.54 0.79 18.50
N LYS A 363 14.18 0.02 17.47
CA LYS A 363 12.81 -0.49 17.27
C LYS A 363 12.61 -1.80 18.02
N VAL A 364 11.38 -2.01 18.49
CA VAL A 364 10.93 -3.26 19.08
C VAL A 364 10.09 -4.00 18.05
N ALA A 365 10.38 -5.28 17.82
CA ALA A 365 9.65 -6.12 16.90
C ALA A 365 8.23 -6.41 17.42
N THR A 366 7.28 -6.43 16.52
CA THR A 366 5.92 -6.93 16.78
C THR A 366 5.99 -8.45 16.88
N ARG A 367 5.46 -8.99 17.98
CA ARG A 367 5.35 -10.43 18.15
C ARG A 367 4.23 -10.98 17.27
N ILE A 368 4.53 -11.99 16.46
CA ILE A 368 3.54 -12.63 15.57
C ILE A 368 3.19 -14.06 16.00
N CYS A 369 4.10 -14.77 16.67
CA CYS A 369 3.84 -16.12 17.17
C CYS A 369 3.07 -16.12 18.50
N THR A 370 1.98 -16.89 18.58
CA THR A 370 1.14 -17.06 19.78
C THR A 370 1.73 -18.05 20.79
N SER A 371 2.47 -19.04 20.30
CA SER A 371 3.26 -20.00 21.09
C SER A 371 4.45 -20.45 20.27
N ASP A 372 5.48 -20.97 20.93
CA ASP A 372 6.66 -21.47 20.25
C ASP A 372 6.24 -22.63 19.30
N THR A 373 5.35 -23.53 19.74
CA THR A 373 5.10 -24.80 19.05
C THR A 373 4.28 -24.76 17.75
N GLU A 374 3.44 -23.75 17.52
CA GLU A 374 2.49 -23.78 16.39
C GLU A 374 3.11 -23.33 15.06
N ALA A 375 3.99 -22.33 15.09
CA ALA A 375 4.79 -21.90 13.94
C ALA A 375 5.92 -22.89 13.60
N GLN A 376 6.28 -23.76 14.55
CA GLN A 376 7.37 -24.74 14.48
C GLN A 376 6.92 -26.10 13.90
N ARG A 377 5.63 -26.24 13.55
CA ARG A 377 5.14 -27.48 12.94
C ARG A 377 5.64 -27.57 11.51
N ALA A 378 6.26 -28.69 11.16
CA ALA A 378 6.62 -29.01 9.79
C ALA A 378 5.45 -28.70 8.82
N GLY A 379 5.71 -27.83 7.85
CA GLY A 379 4.78 -27.40 6.81
C GLY A 379 3.86 -26.24 7.22
N PHE A 380 4.05 -25.66 8.40
CA PHE A 380 3.29 -24.50 8.88
C PHE A 380 4.15 -23.24 8.84
N SER A 381 3.49 -22.11 8.64
CA SER A 381 4.06 -20.78 8.69
C SER A 381 3.17 -19.86 9.50
N MET A 382 3.71 -18.72 9.90
CA MET A 382 2.90 -17.62 10.41
C MET A 382 2.35 -16.84 9.24
N GLN A 383 1.02 -16.79 9.12
CA GLN A 383 0.31 -16.11 8.04
C GLN A 383 -0.50 -14.94 8.61
N LEU A 384 -0.47 -13.80 7.92
CA LEU A 384 -1.43 -12.74 8.16
C LEU A 384 -2.75 -13.15 7.50
N VAL A 385 -3.81 -13.29 8.30
CA VAL A 385 -5.13 -13.73 7.85
C VAL A 385 -6.20 -12.76 8.34
N GLY A 386 -7.42 -12.90 7.83
CA GLY A 386 -8.54 -12.03 8.19
C GLY A 386 -8.90 -11.04 7.09
N THR A 387 -9.97 -10.31 7.32
CA THR A 387 -10.53 -9.33 6.40
C THR A 387 -10.52 -7.94 7.02
N CYS A 388 -11.05 -6.96 6.30
CA CYS A 388 -11.11 -5.57 6.74
C CYS A 388 -12.26 -5.29 7.72
N ALA A 389 -13.18 -6.26 7.90
CA ALA A 389 -14.26 -6.15 8.88
C ALA A 389 -13.72 -6.34 10.30
N GLU A 390 -14.25 -5.59 11.26
CA GLU A 390 -13.77 -5.55 12.65
C GLU A 390 -13.71 -6.94 13.32
N GLU A 391 -14.76 -7.76 13.14
CA GLU A 391 -14.88 -9.11 13.71
C GLU A 391 -13.87 -10.11 13.13
N THR A 392 -13.36 -9.83 11.94
CA THR A 392 -12.42 -10.69 11.21
C THR A 392 -11.11 -9.97 10.91
N ALA A 393 -10.78 -8.91 11.66
CA ALA A 393 -9.65 -8.03 11.42
C ALA A 393 -8.30 -8.78 11.26
N PRO A 394 -7.32 -8.18 10.55
CA PRO A 394 -6.06 -8.85 10.26
C PRO A 394 -5.31 -9.29 11.52
N ARG A 395 -4.88 -10.55 11.53
CA ARG A 395 -4.16 -11.16 12.65
C ARG A 395 -3.20 -12.24 12.18
N TRP A 396 -2.18 -12.51 12.97
CA TRP A 396 -1.22 -13.58 12.68
C TRP A 396 -1.72 -14.92 13.23
N GLU A 397 -1.74 -15.94 12.37
CA GLU A 397 -2.10 -17.31 12.74
C GLU A 397 -1.11 -18.32 12.15
N ALA A 398 -0.85 -19.41 12.87
CA ALA A 398 -0.08 -20.52 12.34
C ALA A 398 -0.98 -21.39 11.44
N LYS A 399 -0.63 -21.53 10.17
CA LYS A 399 -1.40 -22.29 9.17
C LYS A 399 -0.47 -23.08 8.24
N PRO A 400 -0.98 -24.11 7.53
CA PRO A 400 -0.21 -24.75 6.47
C PRO A 400 0.27 -23.72 5.45
N ALA A 401 1.57 -23.74 5.14
CA ALA A 401 2.22 -22.72 4.33
C ALA A 401 1.54 -22.50 2.97
N SER A 402 1.41 -21.24 2.54
CA SER A 402 0.68 -20.82 1.34
C SER A 402 1.58 -20.09 0.33
N ARG A 403 2.82 -20.57 0.17
CA ARG A 403 3.84 -19.96 -0.70
C ARG A 403 3.33 -19.54 -2.07
N GLY A 404 3.59 -18.28 -2.41
CA GLY A 404 3.34 -17.69 -3.72
C GLY A 404 1.87 -17.47 -4.04
N VAL A 405 1.00 -17.46 -3.02
CA VAL A 405 -0.41 -17.09 -3.13
C VAL A 405 -0.86 -16.35 -1.87
N VAL A 406 -1.81 -15.43 -2.03
CA VAL A 406 -2.51 -14.81 -0.90
C VAL A 406 -2.97 -15.84 0.14
N ASN A 407 -2.75 -15.53 1.42
CA ASN A 407 -3.04 -16.47 2.51
C ASN A 407 -4.52 -16.87 2.53
N PRO A 408 -4.86 -18.15 2.75
CA PRO A 408 -6.24 -18.59 2.84
C PRO A 408 -7.05 -17.86 3.92
N GLY A 409 -8.13 -17.19 3.50
CA GLY A 409 -9.01 -16.40 4.36
C GLY A 409 -8.49 -15.00 4.67
N GLN A 410 -7.53 -14.52 3.89
CA GLN A 410 -7.07 -13.13 3.91
C GLN A 410 -7.79 -12.32 2.84
N GLN A 411 -8.19 -11.09 3.17
CA GLN A 411 -8.62 -10.08 2.22
C GLN A 411 -7.60 -8.94 2.25
N LEU A 412 -6.92 -8.72 1.12
CA LEU A 412 -5.89 -7.70 0.96
C LEU A 412 -6.45 -6.34 0.54
N ASP A 413 -7.58 -6.34 -0.17
CA ASP A 413 -8.27 -5.14 -0.60
C ASP A 413 -9.47 -4.83 0.30
N CYS A 414 -9.47 -3.65 0.90
CA CYS A 414 -10.48 -3.19 1.85
C CYS A 414 -11.51 -2.24 1.23
N THR A 415 -11.54 -2.09 -0.09
CA THR A 415 -12.63 -1.32 -0.72
C THR A 415 -13.96 -1.99 -0.41
N GLU A 416 -14.87 -1.28 0.24
CA GLU A 416 -16.25 -1.74 0.36
C GLU A 416 -16.80 -1.89 -1.06
N SER A 417 -17.10 -3.13 -1.48
CA SER A 417 -17.86 -3.33 -2.71
C SER A 417 -19.23 -2.70 -2.50
N GLU A 418 -19.68 -1.86 -3.44
CA GLU A 418 -21.00 -1.20 -3.42
C GLU A 418 -22.18 -2.18 -3.23
N ASP A 419 -21.95 -3.48 -3.41
CA ASP A 419 -22.91 -4.56 -3.23
C ASP A 419 -23.34 -4.80 -1.76
N ASP A 420 -22.52 -4.45 -0.76
CA ASP A 420 -22.88 -4.67 0.65
C ASP A 420 -23.80 -3.57 1.23
N ALA A 421 -23.93 -2.43 0.56
CA ALA A 421 -24.86 -1.37 0.94
C ALA A 421 -26.34 -1.73 0.68
N ALA A 422 -26.61 -2.80 -0.10
CA ALA A 422 -27.96 -3.23 -0.45
C ALA A 422 -28.52 -4.39 0.41
N GLY A 423 -27.71 -4.99 1.29
CA GLY A 423 -28.06 -6.24 2.00
C GLY A 423 -28.82 -6.10 3.33
N GLY A 424 -29.22 -4.89 3.71
CA GLY A 424 -29.76 -4.59 5.05
C GLY A 424 -31.27 -4.36 5.14
N ALA A 425 -32.09 -4.93 4.24
CA ALA A 425 -33.54 -4.93 4.42
C ALA A 425 -33.99 -6.29 5.00
N ALA A 426 -34.21 -6.34 6.31
CA ALA A 426 -34.87 -7.47 6.94
C ALA A 426 -36.21 -7.75 6.23
N PRO A 427 -36.51 -9.00 5.83
CA PRO A 427 -37.79 -9.31 5.23
C PRO A 427 -38.90 -9.07 6.26
N ALA A 428 -39.87 -8.25 5.87
CA ALA A 428 -41.09 -8.04 6.64
C ALA A 428 -41.74 -9.40 6.92
N ALA A 429 -41.98 -9.69 8.20
CA ALA A 429 -42.74 -10.85 8.62
C ALA A 429 -44.14 -10.79 7.99
N ASP A 430 -44.39 -11.72 7.07
CA ASP A 430 -45.70 -11.96 6.49
C ASP A 430 -46.50 -12.78 7.52
N ASP A 431 -47.38 -12.11 8.26
CA ASP A 431 -48.40 -12.72 9.11
C ASP A 431 -49.42 -13.41 8.19
N ASN A 432 -49.26 -14.72 7.97
CA ASN A 432 -50.31 -15.60 7.46
C ASN A 432 -50.06 -17.03 7.93
N ASP A 433 -50.53 -17.33 9.15
CA ASP A 433 -50.76 -18.71 9.58
C ASP A 433 -52.29 -18.93 9.61
N ASP A 434 -52.80 -19.48 8.51
CA ASP A 434 -54.14 -20.02 8.37
C ASP A 434 -54.05 -21.55 8.29
N GLY A 435 -54.75 -22.24 9.20
CA GLY A 435 -55.13 -23.64 9.01
C GLY A 435 -54.78 -24.61 10.15
N GLY A 436 -55.61 -24.68 11.18
CA GLY A 436 -55.55 -25.73 12.20
C GLY A 436 -56.87 -25.94 12.95
N ASP A 437 -57.79 -26.63 12.30
CA ASP A 437 -59.17 -26.98 12.73
C ASP A 437 -59.25 -27.86 14.02
N ARG A 438 -60.37 -27.68 14.74
CA ARG A 438 -61.02 -28.56 15.77
C ARG A 438 -60.52 -28.57 17.23
N HIS A 439 -61.33 -28.01 18.14
CA HIS A 439 -62.38 -28.78 18.84
C HIS A 439 -63.25 -27.91 19.77
N ASP A 440 -64.55 -28.13 19.63
CA ASP A 440 -65.71 -27.74 20.45
C ASP A 440 -65.49 -27.70 21.98
N SER A 441 -65.99 -26.65 22.65
CA SER A 441 -66.79 -26.75 23.90
C SER A 441 -67.25 -25.39 24.46
N ALA A 442 -68.57 -25.18 24.34
CA ALA A 442 -69.48 -24.74 25.40
C ALA A 442 -69.48 -23.28 25.94
N ARG A 443 -70.59 -22.61 25.60
CA ARG A 443 -71.62 -22.02 26.49
C ARG A 443 -71.19 -20.98 27.54
N GLY A 444 -71.90 -19.84 27.52
CA GLY A 444 -72.28 -19.17 28.76
C GLY A 444 -72.46 -17.66 28.67
N LEU A 445 -73.63 -17.23 28.24
CA LEU A 445 -74.17 -15.88 28.43
C LEU A 445 -74.35 -15.55 29.93
N LYS A 446 -74.06 -14.28 30.27
CA LYS A 446 -74.59 -13.48 31.41
C LYS A 446 -74.01 -13.84 32.81
N ASP A 447 -73.66 -12.91 33.70
CA ASP A 447 -74.43 -11.76 34.21
C ASP A 447 -73.57 -10.55 34.62
N GLU A 448 -74.21 -9.38 34.53
CA GLU A 448 -74.18 -8.17 35.38
C GLU A 448 -73.02 -7.94 36.37
N MET A 449 -72.24 -6.86 36.18
CA MET A 449 -72.39 -5.53 36.81
C MET A 449 -71.32 -4.56 36.31
#